data_AF-A0A2H9RH42-F1
#
_entry.id   AF-A0A2H9RH42-F1
#
_cell.length_a   1.000
_cell.length_b   1.000
_cell.length_c   1.000
_cell.angle_alpha   90.00
_cell.angle_beta   90.00
_cell.angle_gamma   90.00
#
_symmetry.space_group_name_H-M   'P 1'
#
loop_
_entity.id
_entity.type
_entity.pdbx_description
1 polymer ?
#
loop_
_entity_poly.entity_id
_entity_poly.type
_entity_poly.pdbx_seq_one_letter_code
_entity_poly.pdbx_strand_id
1 'polypeptide(L)'
;MGQHPIIGQLQYFLLKIGKGFSFVGRQKRITIANRHYYIDLVFYNRLLRCFVLIDLKTGELDHSDIGQMNFYLNYFKENEKHEDENEPIGLILCAKKDDILQSMF
;
A
#
# COMPACT_ATOMS: atom_id res chain seq x y z
N MET A 1 2.51 9.17 28.16
CA MET A 1 2.93 8.13 27.21
C MET A 1 2.43 8.53 25.84
N GLY A 2 3.31 9.08 25.00
CA GLY A 2 2.93 9.74 23.75
C GLY A 2 2.45 8.73 22.72
N GLN A 3 1.19 8.83 22.31
CA GLN A 3 0.71 8.15 21.12
C GLN A 3 1.41 8.82 19.92
N HIS A 4 2.20 8.08 19.17
CA HIS A 4 2.84 8.59 17.96
C HIS A 4 1.75 9.16 17.04
N PRO A 5 1.76 10.48 16.72
CA PRO A 5 0.66 11.13 16.00
C PRO A 5 0.37 10.48 14.63
N ILE A 6 1.41 9.91 14.01
CA ILE A 6 1.34 9.14 12.76
C ILE A 6 0.49 7.86 12.92
N ILE A 7 0.58 7.16 14.05
CA ILE A 7 -0.20 5.92 14.27
C ILE A 7 -1.68 6.27 14.44
N GLY A 8 -2.01 7.34 15.17
CA GLY A 8 -3.40 7.79 15.32
C GLY A 8 -4.01 8.27 14.00
N GLN A 9 -3.23 8.99 13.18
CA GLN A 9 -3.68 9.43 11.86
C GLN A 9 -3.84 8.25 10.89
N LEU A 10 -2.92 7.28 10.93
CA LEU A 10 -3.03 6.08 10.12
C LEU A 10 -4.22 5.23 10.55
N GLN A 11 -4.44 5.03 11.86
CA GLN A 11 -5.60 4.31 12.37
C GLN A 11 -6.92 5.00 11.97
N TYR A 12 -6.99 6.33 12.07
CA TYR A 12 -8.13 7.10 11.62
C TYR A 12 -8.34 7.03 10.10
N PHE A 13 -7.26 7.05 9.32
CA PHE A 13 -7.29 6.86 7.87
C PHE A 13 -7.81 5.46 7.50
N LEU A 14 -7.32 4.41 8.17
CA LEU A 14 -7.81 3.04 7.98
C LEU A 14 -9.27 2.87 8.38
N LEU A 15 -9.71 3.55 9.44
CA LEU A 15 -11.13 3.61 9.80
C LEU A 15 -11.97 4.33 8.73
N LYS A 16 -11.41 5.31 8.02
CA LYS A 16 -12.08 6.03 6.93
C LYS A 16 -12.11 5.26 5.61
N ILE A 17 -11.10 4.47 5.27
CA ILE A 17 -11.06 3.69 4.02
C ILE A 17 -12.23 2.68 3.96
N GLY A 18 -12.72 2.22 5.12
CA GLY A 18 -13.99 1.51 5.22
C GLY A 18 -13.85 0.06 5.67
N LYS A 19 -14.97 -0.66 5.67
CA LYS A 19 -15.03 -2.03 6.16
C LYS A 19 -14.23 -2.97 5.24
N GLY A 20 -13.65 -4.02 5.83
CA GLY A 20 -13.02 -5.11 5.08
C GLY A 20 -11.49 -5.10 5.06
N PHE A 21 -10.84 -3.99 5.42
CA PHE A 21 -9.38 -3.93 5.52
C PHE A 21 -8.85 -4.74 6.71
N SER A 22 -7.87 -5.59 6.42
CA SER A 22 -7.09 -6.37 7.38
C SER A 22 -5.63 -6.00 7.21
N PHE A 23 -4.95 -5.63 8.30
CA PHE A 23 -3.54 -5.27 8.26
C PHE A 23 -2.67 -6.51 8.03
N VAL A 24 -1.80 -6.47 7.03
CA VAL A 24 -0.88 -7.57 6.69
C VAL A 24 0.54 -7.23 7.16
N GLY A 25 1.01 -6.01 6.94
CA GLY A 25 2.34 -5.61 7.37
C GLY A 25 2.69 -4.15 7.09
N ARG A 26 3.78 -3.71 7.72
CA ARG A 26 4.40 -2.40 7.52
C ARG A 26 5.86 -2.61 7.18
N GLN A 27 6.40 -1.80 6.27
CA GLN A 27 7.77 -1.97 5.74
C GLN A 27 7.97 -3.43 5.27
N LYS A 28 7.00 -3.98 4.54
CA LYS A 28 7.06 -5.38 4.12
C LYS A 28 8.14 -5.53 3.06
N ARG A 29 9.14 -6.34 3.40
CA ARG A 29 10.27 -6.61 2.52
C ARG A 29 9.88 -7.57 1.40
N ILE A 30 10.13 -7.16 0.16
CA ILE A 30 10.17 -8.01 -1.03
C ILE A 30 11.62 -8.23 -1.42
N THR A 31 11.98 -9.44 -1.82
CA THR A 31 13.35 -9.75 -2.29
C THR A 31 13.31 -10.39 -3.67
N ILE A 32 13.97 -9.77 -4.65
CA ILE A 32 14.10 -10.27 -6.02
C ILE A 32 15.54 -10.08 -6.49
N ALA A 33 16.13 -11.11 -7.10
CA ALA A 33 17.50 -11.08 -7.62
C ALA A 33 18.52 -10.50 -6.61
N ASN A 34 18.39 -10.90 -5.34
CA ASN A 34 19.22 -10.45 -4.22
C ASN A 34 19.15 -8.94 -3.91
N ARG A 35 18.10 -8.26 -4.36
CA ARG A 35 17.78 -6.87 -4.00
C ARG A 35 16.56 -6.84 -3.09
N HIS A 36 16.59 -5.97 -2.09
CA HIS A 36 15.51 -5.79 -1.13
C HIS A 36 14.74 -4.51 -1.43
N TYR A 37 13.42 -4.63 -1.44
CA TYR A 37 12.47 -3.53 -1.60
C TYR A 37 11.51 -3.55 -0.42
N TYR A 38 10.90 -2.41 -0.10
CA TYR A 38 10.03 -2.27 1.07
C TYR A 38 8.77 -1.51 0.67
N ILE A 39 7.62 -2.14 0.89
CA ILE A 39 6.31 -1.49 0.75
C ILE A 39 5.96 -0.90 2.10
N ASP A 40 5.53 0.37 2.13
CA ASP A 40 5.29 1.06 3.39
C ASP A 40 4.19 0.38 4.20
N LEU A 41 3.06 0.09 3.59
CA LEU A 41 1.95 -0.63 4.21
C LEU A 41 1.31 -1.62 3.25
N VAL A 42 0.96 -2.79 3.77
CA VAL A 42 0.24 -3.84 3.05
C VAL A 42 -1.03 -4.18 3.82
N PHE A 43 -2.16 -4.11 3.13
CA PHE A 43 -3.45 -4.55 3.63
C PHE A 43 -4.01 -5.64 2.72
N TYR A 44 -4.99 -6.35 3.27
CA TYR A 44 -5.91 -7.18 2.49
C TYR A 44 -7.33 -6.65 2.66
N ASN A 45 -8.04 -6.45 1.57
CA ASN A 45 -9.46 -6.10 1.62
C ASN A 45 -10.31 -7.35 1.41
N ARG A 46 -11.05 -7.76 2.44
CA ARG A 46 -11.90 -8.98 2.40
C ARG A 46 -13.13 -8.86 1.52
N LEU A 47 -13.65 -7.65 1.30
CA LEU A 47 -14.81 -7.43 0.44
C LEU A 47 -14.40 -7.47 -1.04
N LEU A 48 -13.26 -6.83 -1.37
CA LEU A 48 -12.67 -6.87 -2.70
C LEU A 48 -11.89 -8.16 -2.97
N ARG A 49 -11.55 -8.93 -1.93
CA ARG A 49 -10.72 -10.15 -1.98
C ARG A 49 -9.38 -9.91 -2.68
N CYS A 50 -8.67 -8.84 -2.32
CA CYS A 50 -7.38 -8.48 -2.91
C CYS A 50 -6.44 -7.83 -1.90
N PHE A 51 -5.14 -7.84 -2.22
CA PHE A 51 -4.14 -7.04 -1.52
C PHE A 51 -4.26 -5.56 -1.92
N VAL A 52 -3.95 -4.67 -0.98
CA VAL A 52 -3.82 -3.24 -1.20
C VAL A 52 -2.45 -2.79 -0.70
N LEU A 53 -1.60 -2.39 -1.64
CA LEU A 53 -0.22 -1.94 -1.39
C LEU A 53 -0.21 -0.43 -1.34
N ILE A 54 0.38 0.15 -0.29
CA ILE A 54 0.39 1.60 -0.08
C ILE A 54 1.83 2.06 0.13
N ASP A 55 2.25 3.03 -0.69
CA ASP A 55 3.50 3.77 -0.53
C ASP A 55 3.20 5.23 -0.14
N LEU A 56 3.96 5.76 0.81
CA LEU A 56 3.83 7.11 1.34
C LEU A 56 4.96 7.98 0.78
N LYS A 57 4.61 9.08 0.11
CA LYS A 57 5.58 10.01 -0.47
C LYS A 57 5.42 11.39 0.15
N THR A 58 6.54 11.99 0.54
CA THR A 58 6.58 13.37 1.04
C THR A 58 6.75 14.39 -0.08
N GLY A 59 7.08 13.94 -1.29
CA GLY A 59 7.33 14.76 -2.47
C GLY A 59 6.26 14.61 -3.55
N GLU A 60 6.53 15.19 -4.71
CA GLU A 60 5.69 14.98 -5.90
C GLU A 60 5.88 13.56 -6.43
N LEU A 61 4.80 13.01 -6.98
CA LEU A 61 4.81 11.71 -7.65
C LEU A 61 5.63 11.82 -8.94
N ASP A 62 6.59 10.92 -9.14
CA ASP A 62 7.32 10.81 -10.40
C ASP A 62 7.08 9.45 -11.12
N HIS A 63 7.62 9.32 -12.34
CA HIS A 63 7.47 8.09 -13.11
C HIS A 63 8.15 6.87 -12.47
N SER A 64 9.19 7.08 -11.66
CA SER A 64 9.88 6.00 -10.97
C SER A 64 9.03 5.39 -9.86
N ASP A 65 8.22 6.21 -9.18
CA ASP A 65 7.26 5.75 -8.19
C ASP A 65 6.20 4.83 -8.81
N ILE A 66 5.68 5.19 -9.99
CA ILE A 66 4.71 4.35 -10.73
C ILE A 66 5.36 3.03 -11.15
N GLY A 67 6.58 3.08 -11.68
CA GLY A 67 7.33 1.88 -12.05
C GLY A 67 7.58 0.96 -10.87
N GLN A 68 7.91 1.52 -9.71
CA GLN A 68 8.10 0.79 -8.46
C GLN A 68 6.80 0.14 -7.97
N MET A 69 5.67 0.85 -8.00
CA MET A 69 4.37 0.29 -7.61
C MET A 69 3.95 -0.84 -8.56
N ASN A 70 4.09 -0.68 -9.88
CA ASN A 70 3.79 -1.73 -10.84
C ASN A 70 4.64 -3.00 -10.60
N PHE A 71 5.91 -2.81 -10.26
CA PHE A 71 6.78 -3.91 -9.86
C PHE A 71 6.25 -4.65 -8.61
N TYR A 72 5.78 -3.91 -7.59
CA TYR A 72 5.18 -4.52 -6.40
C TYR A 72 3.88 -5.27 -6.70
N LEU A 73 3.02 -4.71 -7.54
CA LEU A 73 1.76 -5.35 -7.94
C LEU A 73 2.02 -6.67 -8.68
N ASN A 74 2.96 -6.68 -9.61
CA ASN A 74 3.35 -7.91 -10.32
C ASN A 74 3.93 -8.96 -9.36
N TYR A 75 4.79 -8.55 -8.41
CA TYR A 75 5.31 -9.47 -7.41
C TYR A 75 4.18 -10.11 -6.59
N PHE A 76 3.22 -9.31 -6.10
CA PHE A 76 2.10 -9.82 -5.32
C PHE A 76 1.21 -10.74 -6.14
N LYS A 77 0.90 -10.35 -7.38
CA LYS A 77 0.13 -11.18 -8.32
C LYS A 77 0.75 -12.57 -8.51
N GLU A 78 2.07 -12.64 -8.64
CA GLU A 78 2.78 -13.88 -8.95
C GLU A 78 3.11 -14.72 -7.70
N ASN A 79 3.27 -14.11 -6.53
CA ASN A 79 3.88 -14.77 -5.37
C ASN A 79 3.04 -14.78 -4.08
N GLU A 80 2.10 -13.84 -3.92
CA GLU A 80 1.36 -13.67 -2.66
C GLU A 80 -0.16 -13.85 -2.85
N LYS A 81 -0.68 -13.51 -4.04
CA LYS A 81 -2.09 -13.65 -4.41
C LYS A 81 -2.47 -15.12 -4.59
N HIS A 82 -3.58 -15.55 -3.99
CA HIS A 82 -4.19 -16.85 -4.29
C HIS A 82 -5.04 -16.82 -5.58
N GLU A 83 -5.31 -18.00 -6.17
CA GLU A 83 -6.07 -18.11 -7.43
C GLU A 83 -7.49 -17.56 -7.33
N ASP A 84 -8.11 -17.63 -6.15
CA ASP A 84 -9.46 -17.14 -5.90
C ASP A 84 -9.50 -15.66 -5.48
N GLU A 85 -8.36 -14.96 -5.51
CA GLU A 85 -8.23 -13.56 -5.14
C GLU A 85 -8.11 -12.65 -6.38
N ASN A 86 -8.67 -11.45 -6.25
CA ASN A 86 -8.59 -10.41 -7.27
C ASN A 86 -7.19 -9.78 -7.30
N GLU A 87 -6.85 -9.18 -8.43
CA GLU A 87 -5.57 -8.50 -8.63
C GLU A 87 -5.28 -7.47 -7.53
N PRO A 88 -4.02 -7.35 -7.08
CA PRO A 88 -3.67 -6.38 -6.05
C PRO A 88 -3.89 -4.95 -6.56
N ILE A 89 -4.17 -4.04 -5.63
CA ILE A 89 -4.37 -2.61 -5.91
C ILE A 89 -3.23 -1.81 -5.31
N GLY A 90 -2.69 -0.85 -6.08
CA GLY A 90 -1.61 0.04 -5.65
C GLY A 90 -2.13 1.44 -5.33
N LEU A 91 -1.72 1.99 -4.19
CA LEU A 91 -2.00 3.36 -3.79
C LEU A 91 -0.68 4.08 -3.48
N ILE A 92 -0.48 5.25 -4.10
CA ILE A 92 0.63 6.13 -3.74
C ILE A 92 0.02 7.37 -3.11
N LEU A 93 0.34 7.59 -1.84
CA LEU A 93 -0.22 8.70 -1.07
C LEU A 93 0.83 9.80 -0.93
N CYS A 94 0.59 10.92 -1.60
CA CYS A 94 1.44 12.10 -1.51
C CYS A 94 0.95 12.99 -0.36
N ALA A 95 1.78 13.18 0.66
CA ALA A 95 1.51 14.11 1.74
C ALA A 95 1.81 15.56 1.31
N LYS A 96 1.01 16.13 0.40
CA LYS A 96 0.90 17.59 0.29
C LYS A 96 -0.12 18.09 1.30
N LYS A 97 0.13 19.29 1.83
CA LYS A 97 -0.54 19.85 3.01
C LYS A 97 -2.06 20.03 2.87
N ASP A 98 -2.61 19.87 1.66
CA ASP A 98 -4.05 19.89 1.39
C ASP A 98 -4.33 18.91 0.24
N ASP A 99 -5.20 17.92 0.52
CA ASP A 99 -5.87 16.93 -0.34
C ASP A 99 -5.12 16.31 -1.54
N ILE A 100 -5.26 14.98 -1.68
CA ILE A 100 -5.73 14.26 -2.89
C ILE A 100 -5.35 12.77 -2.76
N LEU A 101 -6.38 11.91 -2.77
CA LEU A 101 -6.26 10.49 -3.14
C LEU A 101 -6.15 10.43 -4.67
N GLN A 102 -4.99 10.06 -5.23
CA GLN A 102 -4.92 9.57 -6.60
C GLN A 102 -4.99 8.04 -6.58
N SER A 103 -6.14 7.50 -6.97
CA SER A 103 -6.30 6.07 -7.27
C SER A 103 -5.95 5.84 -8.75
N MET A 104 -4.93 5.04 -9.02
CA MET A 104 -4.74 4.44 -10.35
C MET A 104 -5.36 3.04 -10.32
N PHE A 105 -6.33 2.80 -11.20
CA PHE A 105 -6.96 1.49 -11.42
C PHE A 105 -6.11 0.65 -12.37
#